data_AF-A0A9D9RWZ1-F1
#
_entry.id   AF-A0A9D9RWZ1-F1
#
_cell.length_a   1.000
_cell.length_b   1.000
_cell.length_c   1.000
_cell.angle_alpha   90.00
_cell.angle_beta   90.00
_cell.angle_gamma   90.00
#
_symmetry.space_group_name_H-M   'P 1'
#
loop_
_entity.id
_entity.type
_entity.pdbx_description
1 polymer ?
#
loop_
_entity_poly.entity_id
_entity_poly.type
_entity_poly.pdbx_seq_one_letter_code
_entity_poly.pdbx_strand_id
1 'polypeptide(L)'
;MNNIPNSQLIESDIPNQRASWKKIEPFALTFNGYKHWGSFKKCREVASEGVKLYREKKQLNQSLTDLRTCLFFESRRWKHYEKNPSKKGMEYVHILVEAIRVRVLAKETD
;
A
#
# COMPACT_ATOMS: atom_id res chain seq x y z
N MET A 1 -12.12 0.37 12.18
CA MET A 1 -10.74 0.29 11.65
C MET A 1 -9.97 1.45 12.27
N ASN A 2 -8.79 1.19 12.84
CA ASN A 2 -7.96 2.23 13.43
C ASN A 2 -7.17 2.89 12.29
N ASN A 3 -7.64 4.05 11.84
CA ASN A 3 -6.98 4.82 10.79
C ASN A 3 -5.66 5.40 11.33
N ILE A 4 -4.56 5.19 10.61
CA ILE A 4 -3.24 5.78 10.93
C ILE A 4 -2.93 6.80 9.83
N PRO A 5 -3.00 8.11 10.13
CA PRO A 5 -2.59 9.14 9.17
C PRO A 5 -1.08 9.09 8.94
N ASN A 6 -0.62 9.55 7.78
CA ASN A 6 0.79 9.47 7.39
C ASN A 6 1.71 10.20 8.38
N SER A 7 1.27 11.33 8.95
CA SER A 7 1.99 12.08 9.97
C SER A 7 2.17 11.37 11.32
N GLN A 8 1.40 10.32 11.58
CA GLN A 8 1.49 9.51 12.81
C GLN A 8 2.02 8.10 12.53
N LEU A 9 2.24 7.75 11.26
CA LEU A 9 2.73 6.44 10.88
C LEU A 9 4.20 6.31 11.26
N ILE A 10 4.51 5.35 12.13
CA ILE A 10 5.89 5.06 12.55
C ILE A 10 6.35 3.70 12.02
N GLU A 11 7.67 3.48 12.03
CA GLU A 11 8.28 2.26 11.50
C GLU A 11 7.70 0.96 12.10
N SER A 12 7.39 0.97 13.41
CA SER A 12 6.87 -0.18 14.13
C SER A 12 5.42 -0.55 13.77
N ASP A 13 4.66 0.36 13.15
CA ASP A 13 3.32 0.07 12.65
C ASP A 13 3.36 -0.76 11.36
N ILE A 14 4.49 -0.69 10.65
CA ILE A 14 4.64 -1.28 9.32
C ILE A 14 4.99 -2.78 9.49
N PRO A 15 4.23 -3.70 8.88
CA PRO A 15 4.54 -5.12 8.91
C PRO A 15 5.95 -5.43 8.38
N ASN A 16 6.55 -6.52 8.89
CA ASN A 16 7.83 -7.00 8.39
C ASN A 16 7.79 -7.26 6.87
N GLN A 17 8.91 -7.08 6.18
CA GLN A 17 9.06 -7.28 4.73
C GLN A 17 8.58 -8.65 4.22
N ARG A 18 8.62 -9.70 5.05
CA ARG A 18 8.16 -11.07 4.73
C ARG A 18 6.83 -11.44 5.40
N ALA A 19 6.10 -10.46 5.93
CA ALA A 19 4.83 -10.71 6.59
C ALA A 19 3.82 -11.37 5.63
N SER A 20 2.94 -12.22 6.17
CA SER A 20 1.85 -12.82 5.40
C SER A 20 0.76 -11.79 5.08
N TRP A 21 -0.05 -12.07 4.06
CA TRP A 21 -1.18 -11.21 3.72
C TRP A 21 -2.11 -10.92 4.90
N LYS A 22 -2.36 -11.91 5.77
CA LYS A 22 -3.18 -11.76 6.99
C LYS A 22 -2.65 -10.67 7.95
N LYS A 23 -1.34 -10.37 7.94
CA LYS A 23 -0.75 -9.28 8.72
C LYS A 23 -0.69 -7.96 7.94
N ILE A 24 -0.56 -8.02 6.62
CA ILE A 24 -0.44 -6.84 5.76
C ILE A 24 -1.80 -6.20 5.47
N GLU A 25 -2.85 -6.99 5.27
CA GLU A 25 -4.19 -6.48 4.95
C GLU A 25 -4.74 -5.54 6.05
N PRO A 26 -4.67 -5.87 7.36
CA PRO A 26 -5.09 -4.94 8.40
C PRO A 26 -4.32 -3.62 8.35
N PHE A 27 -3.00 -3.66 8.06
CA PHE A 27 -2.18 -2.48 7.88
C PHE A 27 -2.61 -1.65 6.66
N ALA A 28 -2.88 -2.31 5.52
CA ALA A 28 -3.39 -1.67 4.31
C ALA A 28 -4.69 -0.88 4.58
N LEU A 29 -5.54 -1.42 5.45
CA LEU A 29 -6.82 -0.84 5.84
C LEU A 29 -6.71 0.28 6.90
N THR A 30 -5.51 0.59 7.40
CA THR A 30 -5.26 1.79 8.23
C THR A 30 -5.30 3.09 7.42
N PHE A 31 -5.25 3.00 6.09
CA PHE A 31 -5.38 4.12 5.17
C PHE A 31 -6.60 3.91 4.28
N ASN A 32 -7.48 4.90 4.18
CA ASN A 32 -8.63 4.85 3.29
C ASN A 32 -8.37 5.70 2.05
N GLY A 33 -7.85 5.07 0.98
CA GLY A 33 -7.55 5.75 -0.28
C GLY A 33 -8.79 6.37 -0.94
N TYR A 34 -9.97 5.77 -0.79
CA TYR A 34 -11.21 6.38 -1.31
C TYR A 34 -11.56 7.68 -0.60
N LYS A 35 -11.38 7.72 0.73
CA LYS A 35 -11.60 8.93 1.53
C LYS A 35 -10.54 10.00 1.24
N HIS A 36 -9.27 9.60 1.16
CA HIS A 36 -8.16 10.54 0.90
C HIS A 36 -8.34 11.25 -0.45
N TRP A 37 -8.60 10.49 -1.52
CA TRP A 37 -8.74 11.07 -2.86
C TRP A 37 -10.13 11.63 -3.17
N GLY A 38 -11.12 11.40 -2.30
CA GLY A 38 -12.53 11.75 -2.54
C GLY A 38 -13.15 11.06 -3.77
N SER A 39 -12.44 10.12 -4.40
CA SER A 39 -12.80 9.56 -5.70
C SER A 39 -12.23 8.15 -5.89
N PHE A 40 -13.12 7.21 -6.21
CA PHE A 40 -12.71 5.86 -6.63
C PHE A 40 -11.82 5.91 -7.87
N LYS A 41 -12.16 6.77 -8.85
CA LYS A 41 -11.42 6.91 -10.10
C LYS A 41 -9.98 7.34 -9.84
N LYS A 42 -9.79 8.39 -9.03
CA LYS A 42 -8.45 8.89 -8.70
C LYS A 42 -7.64 7.86 -7.90
N CYS A 43 -8.27 7.20 -6.93
CA CYS A 43 -7.63 6.12 -6.18
C CYS A 43 -7.17 4.96 -7.09
N ARG A 44 -8.00 4.59 -8.09
CA ARG A 44 -7.65 3.57 -9.08
C ARG A 44 -6.51 4.00 -10.01
N GLU A 45 -6.49 5.26 -10.44
CA GLU A 45 -5.42 5.81 -11.29
C GLU A 45 -4.06 5.69 -10.59
N VAL A 46 -3.96 6.15 -9.33
CA VAL A 46 -2.74 6.04 -8.53
C VAL A 46 -2.30 4.58 -8.37
N ALA A 47 -3.23 3.69 -8.01
CA ALA A 47 -2.92 2.26 -7.90
C ALA A 47 -2.46 1.62 -9.23
N SER A 48 -3.03 2.05 -10.35
CA SER A 48 -2.64 1.56 -11.68
C SER A 48 -1.23 2.00 -12.06
N GLU A 49 -0.86 3.25 -11.76
CA GLU A 49 0.50 3.75 -11.97
C GLU A 49 1.52 3.01 -11.10
N GLY A 50 1.16 2.70 -9.85
CA GLY A 50 1.97 1.86 -8.97
C GLY A 50 2.29 0.49 -9.56
N VAL A 51 1.28 -0.20 -10.09
CA VAL A 51 1.46 -1.51 -10.73
C VAL A 51 2.31 -1.40 -11.99
N LYS A 52 2.13 -0.35 -12.79
CA LYS A 52 2.92 -0.09 -14.00
C LYS A 52 4.40 0.09 -13.66
N LEU A 53 4.71 0.98 -12.72
CA LEU A 53 6.09 1.25 -12.29
C LEU A 53 6.77 0.00 -11.71
N TYR A 54 6.04 -0.80 -10.91
CA TYR A 54 6.55 -2.08 -10.44
C TYR A 54 6.85 -3.05 -11.60
N ARG A 55 5.99 -3.14 -12.61
CA ARG A 55 6.22 -4.03 -13.76
C ARG A 55 7.42 -3.60 -14.59
N GLU A 56 7.61 -2.31 -14.77
CA GLU A 56 8.70 -1.74 -15.59
C GLU A 56 10.06 -1.79 -14.86
N LYS A 57 10.11 -1.36 -13.60
CA LYS A 57 11.37 -1.08 -12.89
C LYS A 57 11.64 -1.97 -11.69
N LYS A 58 10.63 -2.75 -11.24
CA LYS A 58 10.67 -3.53 -9.99
C LYS A 58 11.02 -2.70 -8.75
N GLN A 59 10.85 -1.38 -8.83
CA GLN A 59 11.13 -0.43 -7.77
C GLN A 59 10.00 0.59 -7.70
N LEU A 60 9.72 1.05 -6.48
CA LEU A 60 8.66 2.01 -6.18
C LEU A 60 9.25 3.16 -5.38
N ASN A 61 9.20 4.35 -5.96
CA ASN A 61 9.73 5.59 -5.40
C ASN A 61 8.69 6.71 -5.44
N GLN A 62 7.40 6.36 -5.46
CA GLN A 62 6.32 7.32 -5.30
C GLN A 62 6.25 7.84 -3.86
N SER A 63 5.34 8.78 -3.61
CA SER A 63 5.13 9.32 -2.27
C SER A 63 4.52 8.31 -1.31
N LEU A 64 4.59 8.60 0.00
CA LEU A 64 4.00 7.78 1.05
C LEU A 64 2.49 7.60 0.84
N THR A 65 1.80 8.69 0.49
CA THR A 65 0.36 8.66 0.14
C THR A 65 0.07 7.76 -1.06
N ASP A 66 0.86 7.85 -2.13
CA ASP A 66 0.65 7.02 -3.32
C ASP A 66 0.89 5.54 -3.03
N LEU A 67 1.93 5.21 -2.28
CA LEU A 67 2.27 3.84 -1.90
C LEU A 67 1.19 3.23 -0.99
N ARG A 68 0.70 3.99 0.01
CA ARG A 68 -0.41 3.56 0.88
C ARG A 68 -1.72 3.43 0.09
N THR A 69 -1.93 4.28 -0.91
CA THR A 69 -3.06 4.15 -1.85
C THR A 69 -2.99 2.84 -2.63
N CYS A 70 -1.82 2.50 -3.19
CA CYS A 70 -1.61 1.25 -3.91
C CYS A 70 -1.90 0.04 -3.02
N LEU A 71 -1.36 0.03 -1.80
CA LEU A 71 -1.54 -1.08 -0.85
C LEU A 71 -2.99 -1.22 -0.40
N PHE A 72 -3.67 -0.10 -0.09
CA PHE A 72 -5.11 -0.08 0.18
C PHE A 72 -5.89 -0.68 -1.00
N PHE A 73 -5.60 -0.28 -2.23
CA PHE A 73 -6.34 -0.73 -3.39
C PHE A 73 -6.16 -2.24 -3.65
N GLU A 74 -4.98 -2.80 -3.38
CA GLU A 74 -4.77 -4.25 -3.41
C GLU A 74 -5.65 -4.96 -2.37
N SER A 75 -5.83 -4.42 -1.15
CA SER A 75 -6.79 -5.00 -0.19
C SER A 75 -8.21 -5.08 -0.73
N ARG A 76 -8.64 -4.04 -1.46
CA ARG A 76 -9.97 -4.01 -2.09
C ARG A 76 -10.08 -5.02 -3.22
N ARG A 77 -9.02 -5.18 -4.00
CA ARG A 77 -8.94 -6.13 -5.12
C ARG A 77 -9.03 -7.58 -4.65
N TRP A 78 -8.23 -7.95 -3.65
CA TRP A 78 -8.20 -9.32 -3.13
C TRP A 78 -9.49 -9.69 -2.38
N LYS A 79 -10.07 -8.73 -1.65
CA LYS A 79 -11.41 -8.87 -1.09
C LYS A 79 -12.47 -9.08 -2.19
N HIS A 80 -12.43 -8.32 -3.28
CA HIS A 80 -13.37 -8.48 -4.39
C HIS A 80 -13.25 -9.85 -5.08
N TYR A 81 -12.04 -10.41 -5.15
CA TYR A 81 -11.83 -11.76 -5.68
C TYR A 81 -12.07 -12.88 -4.66
N GLU A 82 -12.43 -12.56 -3.42
CA GLU A 82 -12.57 -13.51 -2.31
C GLU A 82 -11.35 -14.44 -2.17
N LYS A 83 -10.15 -13.88 -2.40
CA LYS A 83 -8.89 -14.63 -2.47
C LYS A 83 -7.77 -13.87 -1.78
N ASN A 84 -6.76 -14.62 -1.34
CA ASN A 84 -5.47 -14.04 -0.99
C ASN A 84 -4.66 -13.71 -2.26
N PRO A 85 -3.67 -12.80 -2.17
CA PRO A 85 -2.76 -12.55 -3.27
C PRO A 85 -2.04 -13.83 -3.73
N SER A 86 -1.88 -13.98 -5.03
CA SER A 86 -1.00 -15.02 -5.59
C SER A 86 0.47 -14.75 -5.24
N LYS A 87 1.39 -15.67 -5.55
CA LYS A 87 2.83 -15.46 -5.33
C LYS A 87 3.34 -14.15 -5.94
N LYS A 88 3.00 -13.86 -7.21
CA LYS A 88 3.35 -12.60 -7.87
C LYS A 88 2.66 -11.37 -7.24
N GLY A 89 1.42 -11.55 -6.74
CA GLY A 89 0.73 -10.50 -6.00
C GLY A 89 1.44 -10.18 -4.68
N MET A 90 1.86 -11.21 -3.94
CA MET A 90 2.63 -11.05 -2.72
C MET A 90 3.98 -10.37 -2.95
N GLU A 91 4.68 -10.68 -4.05
CA GLU A 91 5.93 -10.00 -4.41
C GLU A 91 5.73 -8.48 -4.55
N TYR A 92 4.66 -8.05 -5.22
CA TYR A 92 4.32 -6.63 -5.34
C TYR A 92 3.95 -6.01 -3.97
N VAL A 93 3.13 -6.72 -3.19
CA VAL A 93 2.72 -6.28 -1.84
C VAL A 93 3.93 -6.10 -0.92
N HIS A 94 4.90 -7.01 -0.93
CA HIS A 94 6.13 -6.89 -0.13
C HIS A 94 6.98 -5.70 -0.55
N ILE A 95 7.08 -5.43 -1.85
CA ILE A 95 7.80 -4.25 -2.36
C ILE A 95 7.08 -2.95 -1.97
N LEU A 96 5.75 -2.92 -1.97
CA LEU A 96 4.98 -1.78 -1.47
C LEU A 96 5.25 -1.53 0.02
N VAL A 97 5.20 -2.57 0.85
CA VAL A 97 5.47 -2.45 2.30
C VAL A 97 6.88 -1.93 2.56
N GLU A 98 7.87 -2.40 1.79
CA GLU A 98 9.24 -1.92 1.92
C GLU A 98 9.41 -0.47 1.45
N ALA A 99 8.79 -0.09 0.33
CA ALA A 99 8.82 1.29 -0.14
C ALA A 99 8.14 2.25 0.87
N ILE A 100 7.03 1.83 1.49
CA ILE A 100 6.38 2.59 2.57
C ILE A 100 7.33 2.77 3.75
N ARG A 101 8.05 1.70 4.15
CA ARG A 101 9.05 1.77 5.22
C ARG A 101 10.15 2.78 4.91
N VAL A 102 10.68 2.77 3.68
CA VAL A 102 11.68 3.74 3.24
C VAL A 102 11.16 5.18 3.34
N ARG A 103 9.91 5.46 2.92
CA ARG A 103 9.31 6.80 3.04
C ARG A 103 9.10 7.25 4.48
N VAL A 104 8.65 6.35 5.35
CA VAL A 104 8.46 6.64 6.78
C VAL A 104 9.80 6.92 7.48
N LEU A 105 10.84 6.14 7.18
CA LEU A 105 12.18 6.38 7.71
C LEU A 105 12.80 7.70 7.20
N ALA A 106 12.44 8.11 5.98
CA ALA A 106 12.78 9.42 5.44
C ALA A 106 11.93 10.58 6.02
N LYS A 107 11.02 10.30 6.96
CA LYS A 107 10.10 11.26 7.61
C LYS A 107 9.17 11.97 6.63
N GLU A 108 8.79 11.30 5.55
CA GLU A 108 7.75 11.78 4.65
C GLU A 108 6.37 11.69 5.32
N THR A 109 5.54 12.72 5.14
CA THR A 109 4.26 12.86 5.85
C THR A 109 3.10 13.34 4.97
N ASP A 110 3.32 13.41 3.65
CA ASP A 110 2.37 13.94 2.67
C ASP A 110 1.11 13.07 2.48
#